data_AF-A0A9W9DD14-F1
#
_entry.id   AF-A0A9W9DD14-F1
#
_cell.length_a   1.000
_cell.length_b   1.000
_cell.length_c   1.000
_cell.angle_alpha   90.00
_cell.angle_beta   90.00
_cell.angle_gamma   90.00
#
_symmetry.space_group_name_H-M   'P 1'
#
loop_
_entity.id
_entity.type
_entity.pdbx_description
1 polymer ?
#
loop_
_entity_poly.entity_id
_entity_poly.type
_entity_poly.pdbx_seq_one_letter_code
_entity_poly.pdbx_strand_id
1 'polypeptide(L)' 'GNVNTVASLRPIEGVQGLGNVDVTDKIAGHMSYRVYIPVILEELGFKVTERWFDEVE' A
#
# COMPACT_ATOMS: atom_id res chain seq x y z
N GLY A 1 -14.68 21.79 14.24
CA GLY A 1 -15.07 20.58 13.49
C GLY A 1 -14.01 19.53 13.74
N ASN A 2 -14.39 18.39 14.29
CA ASN A 2 -13.47 17.36 14.78
C ASN A 2 -12.93 16.55 13.59
N VAL A 3 -11.76 16.93 13.07
CA VAL A 3 -11.09 16.28 11.91
C VAL A 3 -10.27 15.05 12.33
N ASN A 4 -10.40 14.61 13.59
CA ASN A 4 -9.44 13.69 14.22
C ASN A 4 -9.67 12.20 13.93
N THR A 5 -10.63 11.82 13.08
CA THR A 5 -10.90 10.39 12.83
C THR A 5 -10.89 9.99 11.36
N VAL A 6 -10.91 10.96 10.42
CA VAL A 6 -11.00 10.66 8.97
C VAL A 6 -10.09 11.60 8.17
N ALA A 7 -8.80 11.58 8.48
CA ALA A 7 -7.77 12.16 7.61
C ALA A 7 -6.60 11.18 7.48
N SER A 8 -6.90 9.97 7.01
CA SER A 8 -6.11 9.08 6.15
C SER A 8 -4.57 9.17 6.14
N LEU A 9 -3.89 9.30 7.29
CA LEU A 9 -2.41 9.32 7.36
C LEU A 9 -1.82 8.69 8.64
N ARG A 10 -2.64 8.09 9.51
CA ARG A 10 -2.15 7.46 10.74
C ARG A 10 -2.18 5.93 10.61
N PRO A 11 -1.15 5.23 11.12
CA PRO A 11 -1.16 3.78 11.16
C PRO A 11 -2.39 3.27 11.92
N ILE A 12 -2.97 2.18 11.44
CA ILE A 12 -4.08 1.51 12.11
C ILE A 12 -3.53 0.72 13.30
N GLU A 13 -4.03 0.98 14.50
CA GLU A 13 -3.60 0.33 15.74
C GLU A 13 -4.76 -0.45 16.39
N GLY A 14 -4.45 -1.56 17.08
CA GLY A 14 -5.41 -2.29 17.91
C GLY A 14 -6.39 -3.24 17.18
N VAL A 15 -6.18 -3.51 15.89
CA VAL A 15 -7.02 -4.44 15.11
C VAL A 15 -6.31 -5.79 14.94
N GLN A 16 -6.91 -6.86 15.47
CA GLN A 16 -6.37 -8.21 15.34
C GLN A 16 -6.44 -8.68 13.88
N GLY A 17 -5.29 -9.06 13.31
CA GLY A 17 -5.19 -9.55 11.92
C GLY A 17 -4.96 -8.47 10.86
N LEU A 18 -4.81 -7.20 11.27
CA LEU A 18 -4.49 -6.09 10.37
C LEU A 18 -3.19 -5.41 10.82
N GLY A 19 -2.25 -5.25 9.90
CA GLY A 19 -0.96 -4.60 10.16
C GLY A 19 -0.68 -3.51 9.12
N ASN A 20 0.05 -2.47 9.54
CA ASN A 20 0.55 -1.45 8.62
C ASN A 20 1.89 -1.91 8.03
N VAL A 21 2.09 -1.62 6.76
CA VAL A 21 3.35 -1.89 6.04
C VAL A 21 3.86 -0.55 5.52
N ASP A 22 5.09 -0.21 5.90
CA ASP A 22 5.79 0.93 5.33
C ASP A 22 6.40 0.54 3.98
N VAL A 23 6.11 1.34 2.95
CA VAL A 23 6.58 1.15 1.57
C VAL A 23 7.29 2.40 1.05
N THR A 24 7.65 3.32 1.94
CA THR A 24 8.33 4.59 1.59
C THR A 24 9.66 4.37 0.88
N ASP A 25 10.34 3.26 1.18
CA ASP A 25 11.59 2.82 0.55
C ASP A 25 11.39 2.25 -0.87
N LYS A 26 10.18 1.80 -1.20
CA LYS A 26 9.84 1.13 -2.46
C LYS A 26 9.14 2.03 -3.47
N ILE A 27 8.52 3.11 -3.02
CA ILE A 27 7.64 3.94 -3.85
C ILE A 27 8.03 5.42 -3.71
N ALA A 28 8.54 5.99 -4.80
CA ALA A 28 8.96 7.39 -4.85
C ALA A 28 7.78 8.41 -4.86
N GLY A 29 6.53 7.95 -4.97
CA GLY A 29 5.34 8.79 -4.92
C GLY A 29 4.06 8.07 -5.36
N HIS A 30 2.91 8.74 -5.15
CA HIS A 30 1.58 8.14 -5.41
C HIS A 30 1.39 7.60 -6.82
N MET A 31 1.96 8.27 -7.84
CA MET A 31 1.83 7.83 -9.23
C MET A 31 2.52 6.48 -9.47
N SER A 32 3.65 6.23 -8.80
CA SER A 32 4.37 4.97 -8.93
C SER A 32 3.68 3.81 -8.19
N TYR A 33 2.78 4.09 -7.24
CA TYR A 33 2.16 3.05 -6.40
C TYR A 33 1.59 1.90 -7.22
N ARG A 34 0.85 2.19 -8.30
CA ARG A 34 0.13 1.21 -9.13
C ARG A 34 1.06 0.17 -9.76
N VAL A 35 2.20 0.61 -10.27
CA VAL A 35 3.20 -0.25 -10.91
C VAL A 35 3.87 -1.19 -9.91
N TYR A 36 4.06 -0.72 -8.67
CA TYR A 36 4.74 -1.48 -7.62
C TYR A 36 3.81 -2.34 -6.74
N ILE A 37 2.48 -2.23 -6.87
CA ILE A 37 1.52 -3.06 -6.10
C ILE A 37 1.86 -4.56 -6.18
N PRO A 38 2.09 -5.16 -7.36
CA PRO A 38 2.33 -6.59 -7.42
C PRO A 38 3.60 -7.00 -6.69
N VAL A 39 4.64 -6.17 -6.75
CA VAL A 39 5.92 -6.40 -6.05
C VAL A 39 5.72 -6.35 -4.54
N ILE A 40 4.99 -5.35 -4.04
CA ILE A 40 4.71 -5.19 -2.61
C ILE A 40 3.89 -6.37 -2.08
N LEU A 41 2.86 -6.78 -2.81
CA LEU A 41 2.00 -7.89 -2.41
C LEU A 41 2.78 -9.21 -2.37
N GLU A 42 3.67 -9.45 -3.34
CA GLU A 42 4.52 -10.63 -3.36
C GLU A 42 5.49 -10.68 -2.17
N GLU A 43 6.14 -9.57 -1.82
CA GLU A 43 7.01 -9.48 -0.64
C GLU A 43 6.26 -9.73 0.67
N LEU A 44 4.99 -9.36 0.74
CA LEU A 44 4.11 -9.63 1.87
C LEU A 44 3.56 -11.07 1.89
N GLY A 45 3.93 -11.89 0.90
CA GLY A 45 3.54 -13.30 0.81
C GLY A 45 2.16 -13.54 0.19
N PHE A 46 1.55 -12.51 -0.40
CA PHE A 46 0.31 -12.69 -1.17
C PHE A 46 0.63 -13.33 -2.52
N LYS A 47 -0.28 -14.20 -2.98
CA LYS A 47 -0.21 -14.73 -4.35
C LYS A 47 -0.61 -13.62 -5.31
N VAL A 48 0.33 -13.21 -6.15
CA VAL A 48 0.08 -12.30 -7.26
C VAL A 48 -0.10 -13.08 -8.55
N THR A 49 -1.01 -12.62 -9.40
CA THR A 49 -1.27 -13.23 -10.71
C THR A 49 -0.24 -12.80 -11.75
N GLU A 50 0.27 -11.57 -11.62
CA GLU A 50 1.28 -10.96 -12.50
C GLU A 50 2.23 -10.11 -11.64
N ARG A 51 3.48 -9.92 -12.09
CA ARG A 51 4.53 -9.21 -11.32
C ARG A 51 4.81 -7.79 -11.85
N TRP A 52 4.08 -7.38 -12.87
CA TRP A 52 4.22 -6.09 -13.52
C TRP A 52 2.82 -5.55 -13.85
N PHE A 53 2.69 -4.22 -13.96
CA PHE A 53 1.44 -3.55 -14.32
C PHE A 53 1.71 -2.72 -15.58
N ASP A 54 0.95 -2.94 -16.67
CA ASP A 54 0.97 -2.01 -17.81
C ASP A 54 0.08 -0.83 -17.45
N GLU A 55 0.66 0.37 -17.42
CA GLU A 55 -0.14 1.58 -17.41
C GLU A 55 -0.86 1.68 -18.76
N VAL A 56 -2.18 1.59 -18.73
CA VAL A 56 -3.01 1.88 -19.90
C VAL A 56 -2.91 3.40 -20.13
N GLU A 57 -2.25 3.80 -21.23
CA GLU A 57 -2.15 5.20 -21.68
C GLU A 57 -3.51 5.77 -22.12
#